data_AF-A0A2V9UJF8-F1
#
_entry.id   AF-A0A2V9UJF8-F1
#
_cell.length_a   1.000
_cell.length_b   1.000
_cell.length_c   1.000
_cell.angle_alpha   90.00
_cell.angle_beta   90.00
_cell.angle_gamma   90.00
#
_symmetry.space_group_name_H-M   'P 1'
#
loop_
_entity.id
_entity.type
_entity.pdbx_description
1 polymer ?
#
loop_
_entity_poly.entity_id
_entity_poly.type
_entity_poly.pdbx_seq_one_letter_code
_entity_poly.pdbx_strand_id
1 'polypeptide(L)' 'MQLWFARDSEVSIREQLVTQFILGILSDDLAPGQRLPSTRELARRFRLHPNTVSAGYRQLQRE' A
#
# COMPACT_ATOMS: atom_id res chain seq x y z
N MET A 1 6.55 3.93 -8.78
CA MET A 1 5.27 4.16 -8.08
C MET A 1 5.29 5.28 -7.04
N GLN A 2 4.37 6.24 -7.18
CA GLN A 2 3.96 7.19 -6.15
C GLN A 2 2.68 6.69 -5.46
N LEU A 3 2.57 6.90 -4.15
CA LEU A 3 1.37 6.56 -3.37
C LEU A 3 0.70 7.82 -2.83
N TRP A 4 -0.62 7.81 -2.80
CA TRP A 4 -1.44 8.92 -2.32
C TRP A 4 -2.59 8.42 -1.43
N PHE A 5 -2.94 9.17 -0.38
CA PHE A 5 -3.97 8.76 0.57
C PHE A 5 -4.96 9.89 0.85
N ALA A 6 -6.24 9.67 0.51
CA ALA A 6 -7.35 10.52 0.91
C ALA A 6 -7.82 10.11 2.30
N ARG A 7 -7.71 10.98 3.30
CA ARG A 7 -8.20 10.68 4.66
C ARG A 7 -9.70 10.91 4.83
N ASP A 8 -10.27 11.79 4.02
CA ASP A 8 -11.70 12.15 4.03
C ASP A 8 -12.49 11.39 2.95
N SER A 9 -12.04 10.18 2.60
CA SER A 9 -12.69 9.32 1.61
C SER A 9 -13.53 8.25 2.29
N GLU A 10 -14.61 7.81 1.63
CA GLU A 10 -15.39 6.63 2.03
C GLU A 10 -14.56 5.33 1.94
N VAL A 11 -13.49 5.33 1.14
CA VAL A 11 -12.58 4.20 0.98
C VAL A 11 -11.57 4.19 2.12
N SER A 12 -11.46 3.06 2.82
CA SER A 12 -10.50 2.94 3.92
C SER A 12 -9.05 3.09 3.46
N ILE A 13 -8.16 3.62 4.31
CA ILE A 13 -6.72 3.74 4.00
C ILE A 13 -6.08 2.40 3.63
N ARG A 14 -6.52 1.30 4.28
CA ARG A 14 -6.04 -0.05 3.96
C ARG A 14 -6.41 -0.43 2.53
N GLU A 15 -7.64 -0.14 2.12
CA GLU A 15 -8.12 -0.46 0.78
C GLU A 15 -7.42 0.42 -0.27
N GLN A 16 -7.31 1.73 -0.03
CA GLN A 16 -6.53 2.63 -0.90
C GLN A 16 -5.09 2.16 -1.08
N LEU A 17 -4.46 1.67 0.00
CA LEU A 17 -3.11 1.10 -0.03
C LEU A 17 -3.03 -0.12 -0.95
N VAL A 18 -3.91 -1.10 -0.72
CA VAL A 18 -3.95 -2.35 -1.49
C VAL A 18 -4.22 -2.08 -2.96
N THR A 19 -5.25 -1.29 -3.26
CA THR A 19 -5.61 -0.93 -4.64
C THR A 19 -4.46 -0.26 -5.38
N GLN A 20 -3.75 0.67 -4.74
CA GLN A 20 -2.63 1.34 -5.41
C GLN A 20 -1.44 0.41 -5.67
N PHE A 21 -1.15 -0.53 -4.77
CA PHE A 21 -0.14 -1.55 -5.05
C PHE A 21 -0.54 -2.47 -6.21
N ILE A 22 -1.81 -2.90 -6.26
CA ILE A 22 -2.33 -3.70 -7.38
C ILE A 22 -2.19 -2.92 -8.69
N LEU A 23 -2.61 -1.66 -8.71
CA LEU A 23 -2.48 -0.80 -9.90
C LEU A 23 -1.01 -0.59 -10.29
N GLY A 24 -0.10 -0.43 -9.33
CA GLY A 24 1.34 -0.33 -9.57
C GLY A 24 1.92 -1.59 -10.22
N ILE A 25 1.46 -2.77 -9.83
CA ILE A 25 1.84 -4.04 -10.48
C ILE A 25 1.26 -4.11 -11.89
N LEU A 26 -0.03 -3.82 -12.06
CA LEU A 26 -0.72 -3.88 -13.36
C LEU A 26 -0.16 -2.89 -14.39
N SER A 27 0.39 -1.77 -13.93
CA SER A 27 1.01 -0.75 -14.78
C SER A 27 2.52 -0.93 -14.98
N ASP A 28 3.11 -2.02 -14.48
CA ASP A 28 4.55 -2.31 -14.50
C ASP A 28 5.41 -1.27 -13.75
N ASP A 29 4.77 -0.45 -12.92
CA ASP A 29 5.37 0.52 -12.01
C ASP A 29 6.04 -0.15 -10.78
N LEU A 30 5.67 -1.42 -10.55
CA LEU A 30 6.26 -2.38 -9.63
C LEU A 30 6.56 -3.67 -10.39
N ALA A 31 7.84 -3.87 -10.71
CA ALA A 31 8.27 -5.05 -11.45
C ALA A 31 8.22 -6.33 -10.59
N PRO A 32 8.01 -7.51 -11.19
CA PRO A 32 8.14 -8.78 -10.49
C PRO A 32 9.49 -8.91 -9.77
N GLY A 33 9.46 -9.31 -8.49
CA GLY A 33 10.66 -9.43 -7.65
C GLY A 33 11.16 -8.12 -7.05
N GLN A 34 10.57 -6.97 -7.40
CA GLN A 34 10.87 -5.70 -6.74
C GLN A 34 10.41 -5.74 -5.27
N ARG A 35 11.30 -5.33 -4.37
CA ARG A 35 10.97 -5.27 -2.94
C ARG A 35 10.07 -4.08 -2.64
N LEU A 36 8.97 -4.33 -1.93
CA LEU A 36 8.13 -3.28 -1.37
C LEU A 36 8.81 -2.61 -0.16
N PRO A 37 8.49 -1.33 0.13
CA PRO A 37 8.95 -0.67 1.35
C PRO A 37 8.56 -1.44 2.61
N SER A 38 9.35 -1.35 3.67
CA SER A 38 8.97 -1.99 4.94
C SER A 38 7.72 -1.36 5.55
N THR A 39 6.98 -2.11 6.36
CA THR A 39 5.80 -1.59 7.08
C THR A 39 6.12 -0.30 7.86
N ARG A 40 7.27 -0.26 8.53
CA ARG A 40 7.71 0.90 9.32
C ARG A 40 8.12 2.09 8.44
N GLU A 41 8.74 1.83 7.30
CA GLU A 41 9.09 2.88 6.34
C GLU A 41 7.83 3.53 5.77
N LEU A 42 6.89 2.72 5.29
CA LEU A 42 5.66 3.22 4.69
C LEU A 42 4.77 3.96 5.70
N ALA A 43 4.63 3.39 6.91
CA ALA A 43 3.90 4.01 8.00
C ALA A 43 4.47 5.40 8.36
N ARG A 44 5.80 5.54 8.42
CA ARG A 44 6.46 6.82 8.68
C ARG A 44 6.27 7.80 7.52
N ARG A 45 6.51 7.35 6.28
CA ARG A 45 6.43 8.20 5.07
C ARG A 45 5.06 8.83 4.90
N PHE A 46 3.99 8.08 5.16
CA PHE A 46 2.61 8.52 4.93
C PHE A 46 1.83 8.82 6.21
N ARG A 47 2.48 8.80 7.39
CA ARG A 47 1.83 8.96 8.70
C ARG A 47 0.60 8.05 8.84
N LEU A 48 0.81 6.77 8.58
CA LEU A 48 -0.20 5.72 8.71
C LEU A 48 0.07 4.90 9.96
N HIS A 49 -0.98 4.31 10.53
CA HIS A 49 -0.80 3.36 11.62
C HIS A 49 -0.10 2.09 11.07
N PRO A 50 0.99 1.59 11.70
CA PRO A 50 1.72 0.43 11.21
C PRO A 50 0.85 -0.82 11.01
N ASN A 51 -0.15 -1.01 11.87
CA ASN A 51 -1.10 -2.14 11.73
C ASN A 51 -1.95 -2.04 10.46
N THR A 52 -2.30 -0.84 10.00
CA THR A 52 -3.04 -0.64 8.75
C THR A 52 -2.19 -1.07 7.55
N VAL A 53 -0.91 -0.68 7.54
CA VAL A 53 0.04 -1.09 6.49
C VAL A 53 0.27 -2.60 6.53
N SER A 54 0.52 -3.16 7.72
CA SER A 54 0.69 -4.61 7.90
C SER A 54 -0.54 -5.40 7.46
N ALA A 55 -1.75 -4.90 7.72
CA ALA A 55 -2.99 -5.53 7.27
C ALA A 55 -3.13 -5.49 5.75
N GLY A 56 -2.76 -4.38 5.10
CA GLY A 56 -2.75 -4.28 3.64
C GLY A 56 -1.74 -5.21 2.97
N TYR A 57 -0.51 -5.28 3.48
CA TYR A 57 0.49 -6.24 2.98
C TYR A 57 0.04 -7.70 3.16
N ARG A 58 -0.59 -8.03 4.30
CA ARG A 58 -1.17 -9.37 4.50
C ARG A 58 -2.32 -9.68 3.56
N GLN A 59 -3.06 -8.67 3.11
CA GLN A 59 -4.10 -8.86 2.12
C GLN A 59 -3.49 -9.11 0.73
N LEU A 60 -2.54 -8.29 0.29
CA LEU A 60 -1.81 -8.48 -0.97
C LEU A 60 -1.10 -9.83 -1.07
N GLN A 61 -0.69 -10.41 0.06
CA GLN A 61 -0.06 -11.74 0.07
C GLN A 61 -1.08 -12.89 -0.08
N ARG A 62 -2.35 -12.66 0.30
CA ARG A 62 -3.40 -13.69 0.25
C ARG A 62 -4.13 -13.73 -1.09
N GLU A 63 -4.19 -12.61 -1.78
CA GLU A 63 -4.75 -12.45 -3.13
C GLU A 63 -3.72 -12.85 -4.18
#